data_AF-A0A800KTL1-F1
#
_entry.id   AF-A0A800KTL1-F1
#
_cell.length_a   1.000
_cell.length_b   1.000
_cell.length_c   1.000
_cell.angle_alpha   90.00
_cell.angle_beta   90.00
_cell.angle_gamma   90.00
#
_symmetry.space_group_name_H-M   'P 1'
#
loop_
_entity.id
_entity.type
_entity.pdbx_description
1 polymer ?
#
loop_
_entity_poly.entity_id
_entity_poly.type
_entity_poly.pdbx_seq_one_letter_code
_entity_poly.pdbx_strand_id
1 'polypeptide(L)'
;HWSFSSGIQWNPEVNDISRGQVDVRYRNQAEKIINLGYRYRRDNPESTASIIQTDASIRWPIYDNWFGVGRWVYSLKDNFSTESFLGLEKENCCWRFRVVWRRFAEDSRDHVIDEGVFVQLELKGLASFGEKVEEFLEENLRGYSRPE
;
A
#
# COMPACT_ATOMS: atom_id res chain seq x y z
N HIS A 1 -4.89 -5.25 17.50
CA HIS A 1 -3.65 -6.05 17.55
C HIS A 1 -2.55 -5.35 16.76
N TRP A 2 -1.40 -5.18 17.42
CA TRP A 2 -0.15 -4.78 16.78
C TRP A 2 0.61 -6.04 16.35
N SER A 3 1.30 -5.98 15.22
CA SER A 3 2.26 -6.99 14.82
C SER A 3 3.53 -6.33 14.30
N PHE A 4 4.64 -7.01 14.53
CA PHE A 4 5.96 -6.58 14.10
C PHE A 4 6.62 -7.77 13.41
N SER A 5 7.22 -7.54 12.26
CA SER A 5 8.02 -8.54 11.54
C SER A 5 9.31 -7.92 11.05
N SER A 6 10.41 -8.66 11.16
CA SER A 6 11.69 -8.25 10.59
C SER A 6 12.41 -9.46 10.00
N GLY A 7 13.23 -9.24 8.98
CA GLY A 7 14.04 -10.27 8.35
C GLY A 7 15.29 -9.68 7.72
N ILE A 8 16.41 -10.40 7.82
CA ILE A 8 17.70 -10.02 7.24
C ILE A 8 18.27 -11.24 6.52
N GLN A 9 18.81 -11.03 5.33
CA GLN A 9 19.53 -12.03 4.55
C GLN A 9 20.95 -11.55 4.30
N TRP A 10 21.92 -12.37 4.71
CA TRP A 10 23.35 -12.12 4.51
C TRP A 10 23.92 -13.08 3.48
N ASN A 11 24.83 -12.58 2.64
CA ASN A 11 25.55 -13.37 1.65
C ASN A 11 27.02 -13.56 2.08
N PRO A 12 27.45 -14.80 2.42
CA PRO A 12 28.81 -15.09 2.84
C PRO A 12 29.87 -14.88 1.76
N GLU A 13 29.54 -15.10 0.49
CA GLU A 13 30.52 -15.07 -0.61
C GLU A 13 31.12 -13.68 -0.81
N VAL A 14 30.30 -12.65 -0.57
CA VAL A 14 30.67 -11.23 -0.72
C VAL A 14 30.71 -10.48 0.61
N ASN A 15 30.45 -11.19 1.71
CA ASN A 15 30.41 -10.66 3.07
C ASN A 15 29.53 -9.41 3.22
N ASP A 16 28.30 -9.45 2.69
CA ASP A 16 27.39 -8.30 2.70
C ASP A 16 25.91 -8.72 2.90
N ILE A 17 25.07 -7.78 3.33
CA ILE A 17 23.62 -7.99 3.49
C ILE A 17 22.94 -7.81 2.13
N SER A 18 22.29 -8.85 1.64
CA SER A 18 21.57 -8.80 0.37
C SER A 18 20.13 -8.32 0.53
N ARG A 19 19.48 -8.62 1.66
CA ARG A 19 18.09 -8.19 1.93
C ARG A 19 17.87 -7.82 3.39
N GLY A 20 17.02 -6.83 3.61
CA GLY A 20 16.53 -6.44 4.93
C GLY A 20 15.08 -6.00 4.83
N GLN A 21 14.25 -6.37 5.80
CA GLN A 21 12.88 -5.90 5.89
C GLN A 21 12.48 -5.67 7.35
N VAL A 22 11.68 -4.64 7.55
CA VAL A 22 11.03 -4.33 8.82
C VAL A 22 9.61 -3.90 8.49
N ASP A 23 8.62 -4.51 9.13
CA ASP A 23 7.23 -4.11 9.00
C ASP A 23 6.57 -4.03 10.37
N VAL A 24 5.84 -2.95 10.59
CA VAL A 24 4.97 -2.72 11.75
C VAL A 24 3.55 -2.62 11.22
N ARG A 25 2.63 -3.34 11.83
CA ARG A 25 1.21 -3.30 11.45
C ARG A 25 0.34 -3.13 12.68
N TYR A 26 -0.71 -2.36 12.53
CA TYR A 26 -1.75 -2.17 13.51
C TYR A 26 -3.08 -2.41 12.84
N ARG A 27 -3.91 -3.27 13.44
CA ARG A 27 -5.30 -3.43 13.04
C ARG A 27 -6.21 -3.55 14.26
N ASN A 28 -7.41 -3.01 14.23
CA ASN A 28 -8.39 -3.17 15.31
C ASN A 28 -9.77 -3.65 14.79
N GLN A 29 -10.75 -3.76 15.69
CA GLN A 29 -12.10 -4.23 15.35
C GLN A 29 -12.93 -3.23 14.54
N ALA A 30 -12.60 -1.93 14.60
CA ALA A 30 -13.28 -0.89 13.83
C ALA A 30 -12.64 -0.70 12.44
N GLU A 31 -12.04 -1.76 11.90
CA GLU A 31 -11.34 -1.79 10.61
C GLU A 31 -10.25 -0.72 10.44
N LYS A 32 -9.71 -0.19 11.56
CA LYS A 32 -8.55 0.70 11.51
C LYS A 32 -7.36 -0.14 11.11
N ILE A 33 -6.64 0.29 10.09
CA ILE A 33 -5.41 -0.34 9.62
C ILE A 33 -4.34 0.74 9.52
N ILE A 34 -3.17 0.48 10.08
CA ILE A 34 -1.96 1.27 9.82
C ILE A 34 -0.85 0.26 9.54
N ASN A 35 -0.14 0.41 8.43
CA ASN A 35 1.07 -0.34 8.15
C ASN A 35 2.22 0.64 7.89
N LEU A 36 3.39 0.29 8.42
CA LEU A 36 4.65 0.94 8.13
C LEU A 36 5.66 -0.15 7.77
N GLY A 37 6.41 0.05 6.70
CA GLY A 37 7.35 -0.91 6.18
C GLY A 37 8.62 -0.23 5.69
N TYR A 38 9.74 -0.92 5.87
CA TYR A 38 11.01 -0.56 5.27
C TYR A 38 11.58 -1.80 4.59
N ARG A 39 12.01 -1.64 3.35
CA ARG A 39 12.61 -2.72 2.55
C ARG A 39 13.93 -2.27 1.97
N TYR A 40 14.91 -3.15 2.14
CA TYR A 40 16.24 -3.04 1.60
C TYR A 40 16.53 -4.27 0.76
N ARG A 41 17.01 -4.07 -0.47
CA ARG A 41 17.47 -5.12 -1.36
C ARG A 41 18.67 -4.64 -2.14
N ARG A 42 19.71 -5.45 -2.16
CA ARG A 42 20.91 -5.28 -2.98
C ARG A 42 21.13 -6.58 -3.74
N ASP A 43 20.85 -6.55 -5.05
CA ASP A 43 21.01 -7.73 -5.92
C ASP A 43 22.45 -7.90 -6.41
N ASN A 44 23.19 -6.81 -6.64
CA ASN A 44 24.61 -6.83 -6.98
C ASN A 44 25.44 -6.16 -5.87
N PRO A 45 26.39 -6.88 -5.23
CA PRO A 45 27.29 -6.35 -4.20
C PRO A 45 28.17 -5.19 -4.68
N GLU A 46 28.53 -5.16 -5.97
CA GLU A 46 29.32 -4.08 -6.57
C GLU A 46 28.49 -2.85 -6.93
N SER A 47 27.17 -2.91 -6.78
CA SER A 47 26.25 -1.83 -7.11
C SER A 47 25.60 -1.22 -5.86
N THR A 48 25.01 -0.05 -6.02
CA THR A 48 24.13 0.51 -5.00
C THR A 48 22.93 -0.40 -4.80
N ALA A 49 22.30 -0.32 -3.62
CA ALA A 49 21.13 -1.15 -3.33
C ALA A 49 20.04 -0.92 -4.40
N SER A 50 19.49 -2.00 -4.93
CA SER A 50 18.47 -1.95 -5.98
C SER A 50 17.15 -1.39 -5.45
N ILE A 51 16.83 -1.68 -4.18
CA ILE A 51 15.64 -1.18 -3.49
C ILE A 51 16.03 -0.64 -2.12
N ILE A 52 15.69 0.62 -1.87
CA ILE A 52 15.64 1.21 -0.53
C ILE A 52 14.32 1.96 -0.47
N GLN A 53 13.31 1.38 0.19
CA GLN A 53 11.95 1.88 0.14
C GLN A 53 11.29 1.92 1.50
N THR A 54 10.49 2.96 1.72
CA THR A 54 9.54 3.05 2.83
C THR A 54 8.12 2.96 2.30
N ASP A 55 7.30 2.16 2.97
CA ASP A 55 5.88 1.95 2.66
C ASP A 55 5.06 2.37 3.87
N ALA A 56 4.12 3.28 3.69
CA ALA A 56 3.16 3.65 4.71
C ALA A 56 1.75 3.50 4.13
N SER A 57 0.85 2.83 4.85
CA SER A 57 -0.53 2.67 4.41
C SER A 57 -1.50 2.75 5.57
N ILE A 58 -2.69 3.30 5.32
CA ILE A 58 -3.69 3.55 6.34
C ILE A 58 -5.10 3.35 5.79
N ARG A 59 -5.98 2.76 6.62
CA ARG A 59 -7.43 2.82 6.51
C ARG A 59 -7.96 3.31 7.86
N TRP A 60 -8.65 4.44 7.85
CA TRP A 60 -9.08 5.10 9.07
C TRP A 60 -10.56 5.50 9.01
N PRO A 61 -11.41 5.07 9.96
CA PRO A 61 -12.78 5.51 10.06
C PRO A 61 -12.80 6.97 10.51
N ILE A 62 -13.40 7.81 9.70
CA ILE A 62 -13.51 9.25 9.91
C ILE A 62 -14.78 9.54 10.72
N TYR A 63 -15.94 9.19 10.18
CA TYR A 63 -17.25 9.45 10.78
C TYR A 63 -18.36 8.67 10.04
N ASP A 64 -19.40 8.20 10.73
CA ASP A 64 -20.59 7.58 10.12
C ASP A 64 -20.24 6.62 8.96
N ASN A 65 -19.44 5.58 9.23
CA ASN A 65 -19.02 4.60 8.22
C ASN A 65 -18.31 5.19 6.98
N TRP A 66 -17.77 6.39 7.08
CA TRP A 66 -16.77 6.92 6.15
C TRP A 66 -15.38 6.47 6.57
N PHE A 67 -14.62 5.97 5.62
CA PHE A 67 -13.24 5.56 5.80
C PHE A 67 -12.35 6.34 4.85
N GLY A 68 -11.30 6.94 5.39
CA GLY A 68 -10.17 7.43 4.60
C GLY A 68 -9.21 6.28 4.34
N VAL A 69 -8.80 6.11 3.09
CA VAL A 69 -7.76 5.17 2.70
C VAL A 69 -6.60 5.91 2.08
N GLY A 70 -5.39 5.42 2.30
CA GLY A 70 -4.23 5.98 1.64
C GLY A 70 -3.00 5.11 1.75
N ARG A 71 -2.09 5.29 0.81
CA ARG A 71 -0.78 4.66 0.81
C ARG A 71 0.24 5.59 0.20
N TRP A 72 1.45 5.53 0.72
CA TRP A 72 2.60 6.23 0.20
C TRP A 72 3.81 5.30 0.20
N VAL A 73 4.35 5.07 -0.99
CA VAL A 73 5.57 4.30 -1.23
C VAL A 73 6.65 5.25 -1.74
N TYR A 74 7.75 5.34 -1.01
CA TYR A 74 8.84 6.25 -1.30
C TYR A 74 10.15 5.49 -1.53
N SER A 75 10.80 5.73 -2.66
CA SER A 75 12.16 5.24 -2.94
C SER A 75 13.17 6.22 -2.36
N LEU A 76 13.85 5.80 -1.29
CA LEU A 76 14.97 6.55 -0.70
C LEU A 76 16.21 6.53 -1.59
N LYS A 77 16.31 5.53 -2.49
CA LYS A 77 17.40 5.40 -3.46
C LYS A 77 17.31 6.48 -4.54
N ASP A 78 16.13 6.64 -5.12
CA ASP A 78 15.89 7.56 -6.25
C ASP A 78 15.27 8.90 -5.80
N ASN A 79 15.08 9.06 -4.48
CA ASN A 79 14.51 10.24 -3.84
C ASN A 79 13.13 10.65 -4.40
N PHE A 80 12.31 9.66 -4.78
CA PHE A 80 11.04 9.89 -5.46
C PHE A 80 9.90 8.98 -4.93
N SER A 81 8.66 9.46 -5.04
CA SER A 81 7.47 8.71 -4.63
C SER A 81 7.03 7.74 -5.73
N THR A 82 7.35 6.46 -5.57
CA THR A 82 7.06 5.41 -6.57
C THR A 82 5.56 5.20 -6.77
N GLU A 83 4.79 5.17 -5.68
CA GLU A 83 3.34 5.04 -5.75
C GLU A 83 2.70 5.78 -4.58
N SER A 84 1.59 6.46 -4.83
CA SER A 84 0.79 7.10 -3.79
C SER A 84 -0.67 7.07 -4.18
N PHE A 85 -1.55 6.82 -3.22
CA PHE A 85 -2.98 7.00 -3.44
C PHE A 85 -3.67 7.50 -2.19
N LEU A 86 -4.80 8.16 -2.42
CA LEU A 86 -5.69 8.67 -1.40
C LEU A 86 -7.12 8.38 -1.84
N GLY A 87 -7.97 7.93 -0.92
CA GLY A 87 -9.36 7.66 -1.24
C GLY A 87 -10.29 7.79 -0.06
N LEU A 88 -11.57 7.78 -0.40
CA LEU A 88 -12.67 7.78 0.53
C LEU A 88 -13.59 6.60 0.20
N GLU A 89 -14.03 5.93 1.24
CA GLU A 89 -15.03 4.87 1.17
C GLU A 89 -16.20 5.22 2.08
N LYS A 90 -17.41 5.04 1.58
CA LYS A 90 -18.65 5.14 2.36
C LYS A 90 -19.37 3.81 2.29
N GLU A 91 -19.69 3.27 3.46
CA GLU A 91 -20.32 1.98 3.57
C GLU A 91 -21.66 2.02 4.31
N ASN A 92 -22.66 1.40 3.70
CA ASN A 92 -24.00 1.19 4.27
C ASN A 92 -24.32 -0.32 4.30
N CYS A 93 -25.51 -0.68 4.80
CA CYS A 93 -25.96 -2.08 4.85
C CYS A 93 -26.13 -2.73 3.46
N CYS A 94 -26.48 -1.95 2.43
CA CYS A 94 -26.80 -2.49 1.10
C CYS A 94 -25.82 -2.06 0.00
N TRP A 95 -25.06 -0.99 0.21
CA TRP A 95 -24.16 -0.45 -0.82
C TRP A 95 -22.85 0.04 -0.20
N ARG A 96 -21.82 0.08 -1.03
CA ARG A 96 -20.52 0.67 -0.72
C ARG A 96 -20.03 1.48 -1.91
N PHE A 97 -19.57 2.69 -1.63
CA PHE A 97 -19.04 3.61 -2.63
C PHE A 97 -17.58 3.92 -2.32
N ARG A 98 -16.73 3.86 -3.35
CA ARG A 98 -15.29 4.12 -3.23
C ARG A 98 -14.86 5.10 -4.30
N VAL A 99 -14.05 6.07 -3.90
CA VAL A 99 -13.34 6.98 -4.79
C VAL A 99 -11.88 6.99 -4.36
N VAL A 100 -10.97 6.71 -5.29
CA VAL A 100 -9.53 6.67 -5.04
C VAL A 100 -8.83 7.48 -6.11
N TRP A 101 -8.10 8.50 -5.70
CA TRP A 101 -7.09 9.12 -6.54
C TRP A 101 -5.77 8.38 -6.36
N ARG A 102 -5.17 7.94 -7.47
CA ARG A 102 -3.90 7.22 -7.50
C ARG A 102 -2.92 7.97 -8.38
N ARG A 103 -1.68 7.99 -7.94
CA ARG A 103 -0.50 8.49 -8.65
C ARG A 103 0.59 7.43 -8.60
N PHE A 104 1.16 7.05 -9.74
CA PHE A 104 2.23 6.06 -9.82
C PHE A 104 3.31 6.48 -10.83
N ALA A 105 4.54 6.07 -10.57
CA ALA A 105 5.66 6.29 -11.48
C ALA A 105 5.69 5.18 -12.54
N GLU A 106 5.64 5.55 -13.82
CA GLU A 106 5.69 4.58 -14.93
C GLU A 106 7.15 4.21 -15.29
N ASP A 107 8.04 5.20 -15.38
CA ASP A 107 9.49 4.99 -15.48
C ASP A 107 10.24 5.81 -14.41
N SER A 108 11.00 5.11 -13.57
CA SER A 108 11.87 5.69 -12.54
C SER A 108 12.97 6.61 -13.08
N ARG A 109 13.31 6.54 -14.37
CA ARG A 109 14.39 7.34 -14.98
C ARG A 109 13.91 8.69 -15.50
N ASP A 110 12.73 8.73 -16.10
CA ASP A 110 12.18 9.93 -16.72
C ASP A 110 11.16 10.68 -15.84
N HIS A 111 10.90 10.18 -14.63
CA HIS A 111 9.94 10.77 -13.68
C HIS A 111 8.55 11.00 -14.29
N VAL A 112 8.17 10.16 -15.26
CA VAL A 112 6.84 10.19 -15.84
C VAL A 112 5.86 9.66 -14.80
N ILE A 113 4.93 10.52 -14.43
CA ILE A 113 3.92 10.27 -13.41
C ILE A 113 2.60 10.12 -14.13
N ASP A 114 1.98 8.97 -13.92
CA ASP A 114 0.58 8.80 -14.26
C ASP A 114 -0.28 9.03 -13.02
N GLU A 115 -1.42 9.68 -13.23
CA GLU A 115 -2.43 9.86 -12.21
C GLU A 115 -3.82 9.62 -12.77
N GLY A 116 -4.71 9.15 -11.90
CA GLY A 116 -6.09 8.83 -12.26
C GLY A 116 -7.00 8.83 -11.05
N VAL A 117 -8.29 9.04 -11.31
CA VAL A 117 -9.34 8.93 -10.30
C VAL A 117 -10.20 7.73 -10.63
N PHE A 118 -10.29 6.83 -9.66
CA PHE A 118 -10.98 5.56 -9.78
C PHE A 118 -12.24 5.57 -8.93
N VAL A 119 -13.35 5.11 -9.50
CA VAL A 119 -14.66 5.12 -8.84
C VAL A 119 -15.31 3.75 -8.93
N GLN A 120 -15.83 3.28 -7.80
CA GLN A 120 -16.55 2.01 -7.71
C GLN A 120 -17.83 2.18 -6.88
N LEU A 121 -18.92 1.59 -7.38
CA LEU A 121 -20.16 1.41 -6.64
C LEU A 121 -20.47 -0.08 -6.53
N GLU A 122 -20.50 -0.59 -5.31
CA GLU A 122 -20.78 -1.99 -5.00
C GLU A 122 -22.15 -2.12 -4.32
N LEU A 123 -23.03 -2.95 -4.90
CA LEU A 123 -24.29 -3.40 -4.28
C LEU A 123 -24.04 -4.75 -3.62
N LYS A 124 -24.00 -4.75 -2.29
CA LYS A 124 -23.62 -5.92 -1.49
C LYS A 124 -24.56 -7.10 -1.79
N GLY A 125 -23.98 -8.25 -2.12
CA GLY A 125 -24.71 -9.48 -2.45
C GLY A 125 -25.35 -9.52 -3.84
N LEU A 126 -25.22 -8.48 -4.66
CA LEU A 126 -25.79 -8.45 -6.02
C LEU A 126 -24.72 -8.24 -7.10
N ALA A 127 -24.08 -7.08 -7.12
CA ALA A 127 -23.22 -6.68 -8.24
C ALA A 127 -22.23 -5.58 -7.83
N SER A 128 -21.14 -5.45 -8.59
CA SER A 128 -20.20 -4.34 -8.49
C SER A 128 -20.11 -3.64 -9.84
N PHE A 129 -20.16 -2.31 -9.83
CA PHE A 129 -20.09 -1.44 -11.00
C PHE A 129 -18.89 -0.50 -10.92
N GLY A 130 -18.31 -0.19 -12.08
CA GLY A 130 -17.13 0.66 -12.19
C GLY A 130 -15.83 -0.14 -12.14
N GLU A 131 -14.77 0.49 -11.68
CA GLU A 131 -13.44 -0.11 -11.62
C GLU A 131 -13.28 -1.01 -10.39
N LYS A 132 -12.30 -1.90 -10.42
CA LYS A 132 -12.04 -2.87 -9.35
C LYS A 132 -11.23 -2.27 -8.20
N VAL A 133 -11.72 -1.18 -7.62
CA VAL A 133 -11.05 -0.47 -6.52
C VAL A 133 -10.87 -1.36 -5.30
N GLU A 134 -11.82 -2.25 -5.03
CA GLU A 134 -11.71 -3.25 -3.95
C GLU A 134 -10.48 -4.16 -4.09
N GLU A 135 -10.30 -4.78 -5.27
CA GLU A 135 -9.16 -5.66 -5.57
C GLU A 135 -7.84 -4.88 -5.44
N PHE A 136 -7.82 -3.65 -5.96
CA PHE A 136 -6.68 -2.75 -5.82
C PHE A 136 -6.34 -2.46 -4.34
N LEU A 137 -7.32 -2.17 -3.49
CA LEU A 137 -7.09 -1.91 -2.07
C LEU A 137 -6.64 -3.18 -1.34
N GLU A 138 -7.19 -4.36 -1.66
CA GLU A 138 -6.74 -5.64 -1.08
C GLU A 138 -5.27 -5.94 -1.36
N GLU A 139 -4.81 -5.71 -2.60
CA GLU A 139 -3.43 -5.95 -3.00
C GLU A 139 -2.45 -4.94 -2.37
N ASN A 140 -2.89 -3.69 -2.19
CA ASN A 140 -2.01 -2.59 -1.83
C ASN A 140 -2.09 -2.18 -0.35
N LEU A 141 -3.20 -2.45 0.35
CA LEU A 141 -3.36 -2.25 1.79
C LEU A 141 -3.36 -3.58 2.52
N ARG A 142 -2.20 -3.97 3.05
CA ARG A 142 -2.08 -5.20 3.83
C ARG A 142 -3.04 -5.22 5.01
N GLY A 143 -3.81 -6.30 5.10
CA GLY A 143 -4.80 -6.51 6.16
C GLY A 143 -6.17 -5.89 5.88
N TYR A 144 -6.32 -5.18 4.76
CA TYR A 144 -7.61 -4.91 4.15
C TYR A 144 -8.16 -6.22 3.61
N SER A 145 -9.44 -6.46 3.83
CA SER A 145 -10.15 -7.62 3.31
C SER A 145 -11.58 -7.23 3.04
N ARG A 146 -12.17 -7.78 1.99
CA ARG A 146 -13.60 -7.76 1.78
C ARG A 146 -14.32 -8.33 3.02
N PRO A 147 -15.20 -7.55 3.69
CA PRO A 147 -16.12 -8.11 4.66
C PRO A 147 -17.08 -9.04 3.91
N GLU A 148 -17.15 -10.30 4.33
CA GLU A 148 -18.15 -11.27 3.86
C GLU A 148 -19.57 -10.87 4.26
#